data_AF-A0A6P0WXA2-F1
#
_entry.id   AF-A0A6P0WXA2-F1
#
_cell.length_a   1.000
_cell.length_b   1.000
_cell.length_c   1.000
_cell.angle_alpha   90.00
_cell.angle_beta   90.00
_cell.angle_gamma   90.00
#
_symmetry.space_group_name_H-M   'P 1'
#
loop_
_entity.id
_entity.type
_entity.pdbx_description
1 polymer ?
#
loop_
_entity_poly.entity_id
_entity_poly.type
_entity_poly.pdbx_seq_one_letter_code
_entity_poly.pdbx_strand_id
1 'polypeptide(L)'
;FFVVSGTFADEKGDYSSGTYVRNPVGSTHTPSSHEGCIILVKLWQMSPQDQQRVVIDTAHHPWQPGLVEGLQVMPLHSHSTESVALVKWEPGTVFQRHTHFGGEEIYVLEGVFEDEHGTYPQGTWIRNPHSSVHTPFSKSGCLIYVKTGHLG
;
A
#
# COMPACT_ATOMS: atom_id res chain seq x y z
N PHE A 1 8.33 3.18 -3.85
CA PHE A 1 7.28 4.20 -3.95
C PHE A 1 6.09 3.61 -4.68
N PHE A 2 4.94 4.26 -4.56
CA PHE A 2 3.73 3.97 -5.33
C PHE A 2 3.33 5.26 -6.04
N VAL A 3 3.08 5.21 -7.35
CA VAL A 3 2.66 6.40 -8.12
C VAL A 3 1.16 6.58 -7.90
N VAL A 4 0.79 7.62 -7.16
CA VAL A 4 -0.61 7.94 -6.83
C VAL A 4 -1.32 8.63 -7.99
N SER A 5 -0.61 9.51 -8.71
CA SER A 5 -1.12 10.15 -9.93
C SER A 5 0.01 10.64 -10.83
N GLY A 6 -0.29 10.85 -12.11
CA GLY A 6 0.68 11.27 -13.13
C GLY A 6 1.66 10.15 -13.51
N THR A 7 2.84 10.55 -13.98
CA THR A 7 3.90 9.63 -14.43
C THR A 7 5.23 10.01 -13.81
N PHE A 8 5.78 9.13 -12.97
CA PHE A 8 7.16 9.21 -12.50
C PHE A 8 8.07 8.57 -13.54
N ALA A 9 9.29 9.05 -13.72
CA ALA A 9 10.26 8.46 -14.64
C ALA A 9 11.66 8.41 -14.03
N ASP A 10 12.45 7.42 -14.42
CA ASP A 10 13.88 7.39 -14.20
C ASP A 10 14.61 6.80 -15.43
N GLU A 11 15.93 6.59 -15.35
CA GLU A 11 16.70 6.05 -16.47
C GLU A 11 16.26 4.64 -16.92
N LYS A 12 15.40 3.97 -16.14
CA LYS A 12 14.87 2.64 -16.46
C LYS A 12 13.48 2.70 -17.10
N GLY A 13 12.85 3.88 -17.18
CA GLY A 13 11.61 4.10 -17.92
C GLY A 13 10.56 4.91 -17.15
N ASP A 14 9.34 4.87 -17.67
CA ASP A 14 8.19 5.57 -17.14
C ASP A 14 7.33 4.65 -16.26
N TYR A 15 6.80 5.22 -15.18
CA TYR A 15 5.97 4.56 -14.18
C TYR A 15 4.69 5.38 -14.01
N SER A 16 3.62 4.93 -14.63
CA SER A 16 2.30 5.58 -14.58
C SER A 16 1.62 5.39 -13.23
N SER A 17 0.56 6.17 -12.98
CA SER A 17 -0.35 6.01 -11.85
C SER A 17 -0.75 4.55 -11.61
N GLY A 18 -0.67 4.09 -10.37
CA GLY A 18 -0.83 2.68 -10.00
C GLY A 18 0.47 1.89 -9.95
N THR A 19 1.58 2.39 -10.49
CA THR A 19 2.83 1.62 -10.49
C THR A 19 3.46 1.57 -9.09
N TYR A 20 3.66 0.36 -8.57
CA TYR A 20 4.44 0.10 -7.37
C TYR A 20 5.89 -0.24 -7.75
N VAL A 21 6.84 0.50 -7.20
CA VAL A 21 8.27 0.28 -7.40
C VAL A 21 8.97 0.12 -6.08
N ARG A 22 9.79 -0.92 -5.95
CA ARG A 22 10.71 -1.11 -4.84
C ARG A 22 12.13 -1.20 -5.39
N ASN A 23 12.93 -0.19 -5.09
CA ASN A 23 14.35 -0.20 -5.41
C ASN A 23 15.12 -0.66 -4.15
N PRO A 24 16.03 -1.64 -4.26
CA PRO A 24 16.74 -2.20 -3.11
C PRO A 24 17.73 -1.20 -2.49
N VAL A 25 18.13 -1.46 -1.24
CA VAL A 25 19.12 -0.63 -0.52
C VAL A 25 20.42 -0.54 -1.33
N GLY A 26 20.95 0.68 -1.48
CA GLY A 26 22.17 0.95 -2.26
C GLY A 26 21.91 1.23 -3.75
N SER A 27 20.66 1.12 -4.22
CA SER A 27 20.29 1.56 -5.56
C SER A 27 20.45 3.06 -5.75
N THR A 28 20.69 3.46 -6.99
CA THR A 28 20.68 4.85 -7.46
C THR A 28 19.72 4.95 -8.64
N HIS A 29 19.20 6.15 -8.86
CA HIS A 29 18.39 6.50 -10.01
C HIS A 29 18.37 8.02 -10.24
N THR A 30 17.99 8.44 -11.43
CA THR A 30 17.86 9.84 -11.85
C THR A 30 16.36 10.16 -11.99
N PRO A 31 15.69 10.60 -10.91
CA PRO A 31 14.24 10.83 -10.93
C PRO A 31 13.87 12.01 -11.83
N SER A 32 12.79 11.87 -12.59
CA SER A 32 12.20 12.91 -13.43
C SER A 32 10.69 12.71 -13.58
N SER A 33 10.01 13.71 -14.13
CA SER A 33 8.61 13.63 -14.52
C SER A 33 8.31 14.75 -15.52
N HIS A 34 7.78 14.40 -16.70
CA HIS A 34 7.49 15.39 -17.75
C HIS A 34 6.24 16.22 -17.43
N GLU A 35 5.12 15.53 -17.15
CA GLU A 35 3.82 16.15 -16.87
C GLU A 35 3.55 16.38 -15.37
N GLY A 36 4.45 15.92 -14.50
CA GLY A 36 4.27 15.90 -13.05
C GLY A 36 3.68 14.58 -12.54
N CYS A 37 3.93 14.28 -11.27
CA CYS A 37 3.39 13.12 -10.58
C CYS A 37 3.27 13.34 -9.08
N ILE A 38 2.41 12.55 -8.43
CA ILE A 38 2.36 12.40 -6.98
C ILE A 38 2.76 10.97 -6.65
N ILE A 39 3.71 10.81 -5.74
CA ILE A 39 4.16 9.50 -5.28
C ILE A 39 4.01 9.36 -3.77
N LEU A 40 3.59 8.18 -3.32
CA LEU A 40 3.77 7.74 -1.93
C LEU A 40 5.15 7.08 -1.83
N VAL A 41 6.09 7.72 -1.12
CA VAL A 41 7.48 7.27 -1.04
C VAL A 41 7.86 6.87 0.38
N LYS A 42 8.57 5.75 0.49
CA LYS A 42 9.21 5.25 1.72
C LYS A 42 10.69 5.11 1.43
N LEU A 43 11.52 5.84 2.17
CA LEU A 43 12.98 5.81 2.06
C LEU A 43 13.57 5.23 3.35
N TRP A 44 14.66 4.48 3.24
CA TRP A 44 15.38 3.89 4.39
C TRP A 44 14.52 3.01 5.31
N GLN A 45 13.46 2.39 4.76
CA GLN A 45 12.53 1.52 5.49
C GLN A 45 12.57 0.06 5.03
N MET A 46 13.51 -0.28 4.16
CA MET A 46 13.66 -1.62 3.59
C MET A 46 14.84 -2.33 4.26
N SER A 47 14.69 -3.63 4.50
CA SER A 47 15.78 -4.46 5.00
C SER A 47 16.98 -4.42 4.04
N PRO A 48 18.23 -4.24 4.53
CA PRO A 48 19.42 -4.39 3.70
C PRO A 48 19.56 -5.78 3.07
N GLN A 49 18.89 -6.80 3.62
CA GLN A 49 18.86 -8.15 3.06
C GLN A 49 17.81 -8.30 1.93
N ASP A 50 16.90 -7.34 1.78
CA ASP A 50 15.91 -7.30 0.71
C ASP A 50 16.50 -6.65 -0.55
N GLN A 51 17.14 -7.46 -1.37
CA GLN A 51 17.82 -7.03 -2.60
C GLN A 51 16.96 -7.19 -3.86
N GLN A 52 15.69 -7.61 -3.72
CA GLN A 52 14.80 -7.77 -4.85
C GLN A 52 14.30 -6.40 -5.34
N ARG A 53 14.60 -6.07 -6.60
CA ARG A 53 13.91 -4.97 -7.28
C ARG A 53 12.52 -5.42 -7.70
N VAL A 54 11.51 -4.62 -7.39
CA VAL A 54 10.11 -4.89 -7.78
C VAL A 54 9.59 -3.73 -8.59
N VAL A 55 8.89 -4.03 -9.70
CA VAL A 55 8.10 -3.09 -10.48
C VAL A 55 6.81 -3.79 -10.86
N ILE A 56 5.68 -3.28 -10.37
CA ILE A 56 4.35 -3.85 -10.60
C ILE A 56 3.43 -2.74 -11.10
N ASP A 57 2.87 -2.93 -12.29
CA ASP A 57 1.72 -2.16 -12.76
C ASP A 57 0.45 -2.80 -12.20
N THR A 58 -0.20 -2.12 -11.26
CA THR A 58 -1.39 -2.66 -10.57
C THR A 58 -2.64 -2.67 -11.45
N ALA A 59 -2.64 -2.01 -12.62
CA ALA A 59 -3.74 -2.13 -13.57
C ALA A 59 -3.81 -3.53 -14.20
N HIS A 60 -2.68 -4.23 -14.26
CA HIS A 60 -2.54 -5.52 -14.93
C HIS A 60 -2.14 -6.68 -13.99
N HIS A 61 -1.97 -6.40 -12.69
CA HIS A 61 -1.66 -7.41 -11.69
C HIS A 61 -2.94 -8.06 -11.14
N PRO A 62 -2.95 -9.38 -10.90
CA PRO A 62 -4.16 -10.06 -10.45
C PRO A 62 -4.57 -9.65 -9.03
N TRP A 63 -5.89 -9.50 -8.85
CA TRP A 63 -6.55 -9.50 -7.55
C TRP A 63 -6.82 -10.93 -7.08
N GLN A 64 -6.72 -11.15 -5.78
CA GLN A 64 -7.04 -12.39 -5.10
C GLN A 64 -8.25 -12.17 -4.17
N PRO A 65 -9.10 -13.19 -3.95
CA PRO A 65 -10.15 -13.10 -2.94
C PRO A 65 -9.56 -12.79 -1.55
N GLY A 66 -10.19 -11.89 -0.81
CA GLY A 66 -9.89 -11.64 0.59
C GLY A 66 -10.47 -12.72 1.51
N LEU A 67 -10.26 -12.54 2.83
CA LEU A 67 -10.74 -13.51 3.83
C LEU A 67 -12.25 -13.41 4.12
N VAL A 68 -12.92 -12.36 3.62
CA VAL A 68 -14.36 -12.15 3.73
C VAL A 68 -14.93 -11.70 2.39
N GLU A 69 -16.22 -11.89 2.19
CA GLU A 69 -16.95 -11.36 1.03
C GLU A 69 -16.82 -9.82 0.97
N GLY A 70 -16.70 -9.28 -0.24
CA GLY A 70 -16.50 -7.84 -0.47
C GLY A 70 -15.05 -7.36 -0.31
N LEU A 71 -14.11 -8.24 0.08
CA LEU A 71 -12.70 -7.90 0.16
C LEU A 71 -11.90 -8.56 -0.97
N GLN A 72 -11.03 -7.79 -1.63
CA GLN A 72 -10.04 -8.31 -2.57
C GLN A 72 -8.65 -7.77 -2.22
N VAL A 73 -7.62 -8.61 -2.42
CA VAL A 73 -6.24 -8.29 -2.07
C VAL A 73 -5.35 -8.45 -3.30
N MET A 74 -4.50 -7.46 -3.55
CA MET A 74 -3.42 -7.54 -4.53
C MET A 74 -2.09 -7.47 -3.78
N PRO A 75 -1.42 -8.61 -3.53
CA PRO A 75 -0.09 -8.62 -2.94
C PRO A 75 0.91 -7.91 -3.85
N LEU A 76 1.71 -7.00 -3.28
CA LEU A 76 2.72 -6.23 -4.01
C LEU A 76 4.15 -6.63 -3.63
N HIS A 77 4.38 -6.98 -2.36
CA HIS A 77 5.69 -7.44 -1.89
C HIS A 77 5.57 -8.14 -0.55
N SER A 78 6.48 -9.07 -0.27
CA SER A 78 6.69 -9.61 1.07
C SER A 78 8.18 -9.89 1.30
N HIS A 79 8.67 -9.59 2.50
CA HIS A 79 10.02 -9.91 2.92
C HIS A 79 10.09 -10.04 4.44
N SER A 80 10.51 -11.20 4.95
CA SER A 80 10.49 -11.51 6.39
C SER A 80 9.10 -11.25 7.00
N THR A 81 8.95 -10.33 7.95
CA THR A 81 7.64 -9.98 8.54
C THR A 81 6.88 -8.92 7.75
N GLU A 82 7.56 -8.19 6.87
CA GLU A 82 6.95 -7.12 6.09
C GLU A 82 6.07 -7.68 4.97
N SER A 83 4.85 -7.14 4.86
CA SER A 83 3.94 -7.38 3.74
C SER A 83 3.40 -6.05 3.20
N VAL A 84 3.27 -5.94 1.88
CA VAL A 84 2.71 -4.78 1.18
C VAL A 84 1.63 -5.28 0.22
N ALA A 85 0.47 -4.64 0.24
CA ALA A 85 -0.64 -4.97 -0.66
C ALA A 85 -1.48 -3.74 -1.01
N LEU A 86 -2.24 -3.84 -2.11
CA LEU A 86 -3.48 -3.09 -2.23
C LEU A 86 -4.64 -3.94 -1.70
N VAL A 87 -5.59 -3.30 -1.04
CA VAL A 87 -6.83 -3.95 -0.59
C VAL A 87 -8.01 -3.14 -1.07
N LYS A 88 -8.90 -3.79 -1.82
CA LYS A 88 -10.16 -3.23 -2.29
C LYS A 88 -11.29 -3.74 -1.41
N TRP A 89 -12.10 -2.80 -0.94
CA TRP A 89 -13.28 -3.01 -0.12
C TRP A 89 -14.51 -2.58 -0.91
N GLU A 90 -15.44 -3.51 -1.12
CA GLU A 90 -16.77 -3.18 -1.61
C GLU A 90 -17.59 -2.45 -0.53
N PRO A 91 -18.59 -1.64 -0.91
CA PRO A 91 -19.46 -0.93 0.04
C PRO A 91 -20.13 -1.88 1.05
N GLY A 92 -20.09 -1.50 2.33
CA GLY A 92 -20.69 -2.27 3.43
C GLY A 92 -19.82 -3.42 3.95
N THR A 93 -18.61 -3.60 3.41
CA THR A 93 -17.69 -4.65 3.86
C THR A 93 -17.21 -4.36 5.28
N VAL A 94 -17.29 -5.37 6.15
CA VAL A 94 -16.81 -5.35 7.53
C VAL A 94 -15.83 -6.51 7.72
N PHE A 95 -14.67 -6.24 8.29
CA PHE A 95 -13.69 -7.26 8.60
C PHE A 95 -13.67 -7.58 10.09
N GLN A 96 -13.25 -8.81 10.42
CA GLN A 96 -13.15 -9.24 11.80
C GLN A 96 -12.08 -8.46 12.59
N ARG A 97 -12.33 -8.28 13.88
CA ARG A 97 -11.35 -7.70 14.81
C ARG A 97 -10.05 -8.48 14.77
N HIS A 98 -8.92 -7.81 14.60
CA HIS A 98 -7.60 -8.45 14.51
C HIS A 98 -6.48 -7.58 15.04
N THR A 99 -5.33 -8.22 15.28
CA THR A 99 -4.11 -7.60 15.82
C THR A 99 -3.01 -7.56 14.78
N HIS A 100 -2.27 -6.44 14.70
CA HIS A 100 -1.15 -6.26 13.78
C HIS A 100 0.21 -6.44 14.46
N PHE A 101 0.79 -7.64 14.32
CA PHE A 101 2.17 -7.87 14.72
C PHE A 101 3.12 -7.09 13.81
N GLY A 102 4.05 -6.35 14.41
CA GLY A 102 4.96 -5.45 13.67
C GLY A 102 4.24 -4.22 13.08
N GLY A 103 3.03 -3.91 13.53
CA GLY A 103 2.30 -2.69 13.19
C GLY A 103 1.75 -2.65 11.78
N GLU A 104 1.10 -1.54 11.45
CA GLU A 104 0.40 -1.31 10.18
C GLU A 104 0.52 0.15 9.74
N GLU A 105 0.62 0.35 8.43
CA GLU A 105 0.52 1.65 7.78
C GLU A 105 -0.46 1.57 6.62
N ILE A 106 -1.42 2.48 6.58
CA ILE A 106 -2.46 2.55 5.55
C ILE A 106 -2.38 3.91 4.86
N TYR A 107 -2.53 3.92 3.55
CA TYR A 107 -2.84 5.11 2.77
C TYR A 107 -4.12 4.87 1.96
N VAL A 108 -5.13 5.72 2.16
CA VAL A 108 -6.41 5.60 1.46
C VAL A 108 -6.28 6.19 0.06
N LEU A 109 -6.23 5.32 -0.95
CA LEU A 109 -6.08 5.71 -2.36
C LEU A 109 -7.38 6.23 -2.95
N GLU A 110 -8.51 5.61 -2.61
CA GLU A 110 -9.86 5.98 -3.08
C GLU A 110 -10.91 5.63 -2.02
N GLY A 111 -12.02 6.36 -2.01
CA GLY A 111 -13.15 6.10 -1.10
C GLY A 111 -12.85 6.46 0.36
N VAL A 112 -13.41 5.69 1.30
CA VAL A 112 -13.33 5.95 2.74
C VAL A 112 -13.06 4.65 3.50
N PHE A 113 -11.94 4.59 4.21
CA PHE A 113 -11.63 3.52 5.16
C PHE A 113 -12.12 3.94 6.55
N GLU A 114 -12.60 2.99 7.35
CA GLU A 114 -13.15 3.26 8.68
C GLU A 114 -12.75 2.16 9.66
N ASP A 115 -12.67 2.51 10.94
CA ASP A 115 -12.56 1.57 12.05
C ASP A 115 -13.32 2.14 13.26
N GLU A 116 -13.19 1.53 14.44
CA GLU A 116 -13.82 2.05 15.66
C GLU A 116 -13.23 3.39 16.16
N HIS A 117 -12.11 3.83 15.60
CA HIS A 117 -11.39 5.03 16.00
C HIS A 117 -11.69 6.23 15.09
N GLY A 118 -12.14 6.01 13.85
CA GLY A 118 -12.48 7.12 12.98
C GLY A 118 -12.92 6.77 11.56
N THR A 119 -13.05 7.84 10.77
CA THR A 119 -13.40 7.81 9.36
C THR A 119 -12.28 8.49 8.58
N TYR A 120 -11.70 7.76 7.63
CA TYR A 120 -10.47 8.12 6.95
C TYR A 120 -10.74 8.24 5.43
N PRO A 121 -11.05 9.44 4.93
CA PRO A 121 -11.30 9.64 3.50
C PRO A 121 -10.01 9.52 2.67
N GLN A 122 -10.16 9.47 1.35
CA GLN A 122 -9.06 9.50 0.38
C GLN A 122 -7.97 10.53 0.75
N GLY A 123 -6.71 10.11 0.64
CA GLY A 123 -5.54 10.91 1.01
C GLY A 123 -5.15 10.80 2.48
N THR A 124 -5.95 10.13 3.31
CA THR A 124 -5.59 9.90 4.72
C THR A 124 -4.47 8.86 4.83
N TRP A 125 -3.48 9.17 5.67
CA TRP A 125 -2.42 8.27 6.07
C TRP A 125 -2.56 7.91 7.54
N ILE A 126 -2.53 6.61 7.84
CA ILE A 126 -2.72 6.05 9.17
C ILE A 126 -1.49 5.20 9.50
N ARG A 127 -0.97 5.32 10.72
CA ARG A 127 0.10 4.46 11.22
C ARG A 127 -0.27 3.91 12.59
N ASN A 128 -0.54 2.62 12.63
CA ASN A 128 -0.91 1.88 13.82
C ASN A 128 0.34 1.17 14.39
N PRO A 129 0.62 1.30 15.70
CA PRO A 129 1.82 0.74 16.32
C PRO A 129 1.79 -0.79 16.37
N HIS A 130 2.94 -1.40 16.71
CA HIS A 130 3.02 -2.82 17.01
C HIS A 130 1.93 -3.27 18.02
N SER A 131 1.27 -4.39 17.73
CA SER A 131 0.18 -4.96 18.54
C SER A 131 -1.08 -4.08 18.64
N SER A 132 -1.26 -3.12 17.73
CA SER A 132 -2.55 -2.43 17.56
C SER A 132 -3.65 -3.43 17.19
N VAL A 133 -4.86 -3.17 17.68
CA VAL A 133 -6.05 -3.99 17.43
C VAL A 133 -7.17 -3.10 16.93
N HIS A 134 -7.82 -3.49 15.84
CA HIS A 134 -8.95 -2.75 15.28
C HIS A 134 -9.97 -3.68 14.61
N THR A 135 -11.15 -3.13 14.32
CA THR A 135 -12.23 -3.76 13.56
C THR A 135 -12.52 -2.89 12.33
N PRO A 136 -11.81 -3.09 11.21
CA PRO A 136 -11.94 -2.21 10.06
C PRO A 136 -13.18 -2.52 9.20
N PHE A 137 -13.74 -1.48 8.60
CA PHE A 137 -14.88 -1.54 7.70
C PHE A 137 -14.85 -0.40 6.67
N SER A 138 -15.74 -0.46 5.70
CA SER A 138 -15.98 0.66 4.78
C SER A 138 -17.44 0.72 4.38
N LYS A 139 -18.15 1.79 4.78
CA LYS A 139 -19.56 1.97 4.40
C LYS A 139 -19.73 2.24 2.91
N SER A 140 -18.86 3.04 2.32
CA SER A 140 -18.94 3.47 0.92
C SER A 140 -18.03 2.70 -0.04
N GLY A 141 -17.22 1.77 0.48
CA GLY A 141 -16.14 1.15 -0.27
C GLY A 141 -14.87 2.01 -0.28
N CYS A 142 -13.73 1.36 -0.45
CA CYS A 142 -12.43 2.02 -0.55
C CYS A 142 -11.37 1.16 -1.25
N LEU A 143 -10.32 1.83 -1.71
CA LEU A 143 -9.06 1.22 -2.11
C LEU A 143 -7.96 1.75 -1.19
N ILE A 144 -7.21 0.85 -0.57
CA ILE A 144 -6.11 1.21 0.32
C ILE A 144 -4.79 0.58 -0.14
N TYR A 145 -3.70 1.33 0.01
CA TYR A 145 -2.35 0.78 0.09
C TYR A 145 -2.07 0.45 1.55
N VAL A 146 -1.70 -0.79 1.85
CA VAL A 146 -1.39 -1.23 3.21
C VAL A 146 0.00 -1.86 3.29
N LYS A 147 0.72 -1.55 4.36
CA LYS A 147 1.99 -2.15 4.73
C LYS A 147 1.92 -2.63 6.17
N THR A 148 2.22 -3.89 6.44
CA THR A 148 2.23 -4.47 7.79
C THR A 148 3.58 -5.07 8.14
N GLY A 149 3.85 -5.24 9.43
CA GLY A 149 4.97 -6.04 9.93
C GLY A 149 6.35 -5.35 9.89
N HIS A 150 6.42 -4.04 9.62
CA HIS A 150 7.66 -3.27 9.45
C HIS A 150 8.06 -2.38 10.63
N LEU A 151 7.27 -2.34 11.71
CA LEU A 151 7.50 -1.52 12.91
C LEU A 151 8.00 -2.33 14.12
N GLY A 152 8.54 -3.54 13.90
CA GLY A 152 9.01 -4.45 14.95
C GLY A 152 10.43 -4.94 14.73
#